data_AF-A0A7W6K1P0-F1
#
_entry.id   AF-A0A7W6K1P0-F1
#
_cell.length_a   1.000
_cell.length_b   1.000
_cell.length_c   1.000
_cell.angle_alpha   90.00
_cell.angle_beta   90.00
_cell.angle_gamma   90.00
#
_symmetry.space_group_name_H-M   'P 1'
#
loop_
_entity.id
_entity.type
_entity.pdbx_description
1 polymer ?
#
loop_
_entity_poly.entity_id
_entity_poly.type
_entity_poly.pdbx_seq_one_letter_code
_entity_poly.pdbx_strand_id
1 'polypeptide(L)'
;MKLTERQGVIMERLIEAMETDIALPVRLGPKAFGSSMPEYIHTAEEVRELRQEDQRKTGGFRNRENEAAERRRTERKARCSRERVSQMEQAFSWVLTHVQNEDHRKALLAYAEVKARRWQWERYVSNRNKRNPQKRAWVRQNTYRWILKALQAIDAQMPNFDALLLDQATLPMRQIEPENTGKSIRSDLRSWMSPDGKPSYRRTM
;
A
#
# COMPACT_ATOMS: atom_id res chain seq x y z
N MET A 1 14.84 -3.38 -11.56
CA MET A 1 15.48 -2.08 -11.22
C MET A 1 16.50 -2.39 -10.14
N LYS A 2 17.78 -2.05 -10.33
CA LYS A 2 18.80 -2.27 -9.28
C LYS A 2 18.95 -0.96 -8.51
N LEU A 3 18.72 -0.99 -7.21
CA LEU A 3 18.87 0.15 -6.31
C LEU A 3 20.14 -0.06 -5.49
N THR A 4 20.85 1.02 -5.18
CA THR A 4 21.84 1.00 -4.11
C THR A 4 21.12 0.89 -2.76
N GLU A 5 21.82 0.43 -1.72
CA GLU A 5 21.26 0.38 -0.36
C GLU A 5 20.69 1.73 0.05
N ARG A 6 21.43 2.82 -0.25
CA ARG A 6 21.00 4.19 0.04
C ARG A 6 19.69 4.57 -0.63
N GLN A 7 19.55 4.25 -1.92
CA GLN A 7 18.33 4.51 -2.67
C GLN A 7 17.17 3.62 -2.23
N GLY A 8 17.46 2.40 -1.78
CA GLY A 8 16.48 1.49 -1.17
C GLY A 8 15.88 2.08 0.09
N VAL A 9 16.70 2.61 0.99
CA VAL A 9 16.26 3.29 2.23
C VAL A 9 15.35 4.48 1.92
N ILE A 10 15.76 5.35 1.00
CA ILE A 10 14.95 6.50 0.58
C ILE A 10 13.59 6.03 0.03
N MET A 11 13.58 4.98 -0.79
CA MET A 11 12.35 4.40 -1.33
C MET A 11 11.45 3.84 -0.23
N GLU A 12 12.00 3.08 0.73
CA GLU A 12 11.22 2.52 1.85
C GLU A 12 10.59 3.64 2.70
N ARG A 13 11.33 4.72 2.97
CA ARG A 13 10.78 5.89 3.68
C ARG A 13 9.66 6.58 2.90
N LEU A 14 9.76 6.66 1.58
CA LEU A 14 8.69 7.19 0.74
C LEU A 14 7.47 6.25 0.69
N ILE A 15 7.67 4.93 0.73
CA ILE A 15 6.59 3.95 0.81
C ILE A 15 5.87 4.08 2.15
N GLU A 16 6.63 4.17 3.26
CA GLU A 16 6.08 4.40 4.59
C GLU A 16 5.28 5.72 4.64
N ALA A 17 5.83 6.81 4.09
CA ALA A 17 5.13 8.09 3.98
C ALA A 17 3.83 7.99 3.17
N MET A 18 3.79 7.15 2.13
CA MET A 18 2.55 6.88 1.39
C MET A 18 1.56 6.03 2.18
N GLU A 19 2.02 5.04 2.97
CA GLU A 19 1.15 4.27 3.85
C GLU A 19 0.48 5.15 4.91
N THR A 20 1.23 6.13 5.45
CA THR A 20 0.71 7.10 6.41
C THR A 20 -0.26 8.07 5.74
N ASP A 21 0.05 8.61 4.57
CA ASP A 21 -0.86 9.52 3.82
C ASP A 21 -2.19 8.84 3.47
N ILE A 22 -2.15 7.60 3.00
CA ILE A 22 -3.36 6.80 2.71
C ILE A 22 -4.18 6.54 3.98
N ALA A 23 -3.51 6.39 5.14
CA ALA A 23 -4.16 6.14 6.42
C ALA A 23 -4.76 7.42 7.04
N LEU A 24 -4.26 8.60 6.65
CA LEU A 24 -4.80 9.87 7.12
C LEU A 24 -6.27 9.99 6.68
N PRO A 25 -7.14 10.53 7.56
CA PRO A 25 -8.51 10.82 7.17
C PRO A 25 -8.48 11.86 6.05
N VAL A 26 -8.95 11.47 4.85
CA VAL A 26 -9.20 12.41 3.76
C VAL A 26 -10.05 13.55 4.29
N ARG A 27 -9.79 14.80 3.85
CA ARG A 27 -10.69 15.95 4.01
C ARG A 27 -12.01 15.71 3.26
N LEU A 28 -12.77 14.70 3.66
CA LEU A 28 -14.21 14.73 3.52
C LEU A 28 -14.65 15.83 4.48
N GLY A 29 -15.32 16.85 3.95
CA GLY A 29 -15.89 17.93 4.76
C GLY A 29 -16.82 17.39 5.87
N PRO A 30 -17.56 18.26 6.58
CA PRO A 30 -18.23 17.96 7.86
C PRO A 30 -19.20 16.76 7.89
N LYS A 31 -19.47 16.08 6.77
CA LYS A 31 -20.36 14.91 6.67
C LYS A 31 -19.83 13.61 7.27
N ALA A 32 -18.55 13.52 7.63
CA ALA A 32 -18.00 12.34 8.32
C ALA A 32 -18.08 12.43 9.86
N PHE A 33 -18.33 13.62 10.41
CA PHE A 33 -18.81 13.73 11.76
C PHE A 33 -20.31 13.42 11.70
N GLY A 34 -20.67 12.22 12.16
CA GLY A 34 -22.04 11.92 12.56
C GLY A 34 -22.57 13.04 13.46
N SER A 35 -23.90 13.15 13.53
CA SER A 35 -24.62 14.14 14.33
C SER A 35 -23.82 14.64 15.54
N SER A 36 -23.80 15.94 15.76
CA SER A 36 -23.20 16.61 16.94
C SER A 36 -23.72 16.11 18.30
N MET A 37 -24.55 15.08 18.32
CA MET A 37 -24.96 14.35 19.50
C MET A 37 -23.78 13.46 19.96
N PRO A 38 -23.33 13.59 21.22
CA PRO A 38 -22.41 12.63 21.82
C PRO A 38 -22.91 11.21 21.59
N GLU A 39 -22.03 10.32 21.15
CA GLU A 39 -22.34 8.90 21.02
C GLU A 39 -22.76 8.38 22.40
N TYR A 40 -24.00 7.89 22.53
CA TYR A 40 -24.51 7.38 23.81
C TYR A 40 -23.59 6.25 24.28
N ILE A 41 -22.97 6.44 25.45
CA ILE A 41 -22.03 5.48 26.01
C ILE A 41 -22.86 4.36 26.63
N HIS A 42 -22.98 3.25 25.90
CA HIS A 42 -23.64 2.06 26.40
C HIS A 42 -22.94 1.54 27.67
N THR A 43 -23.73 1.17 28.67
CA THR A 43 -23.21 0.48 29.85
C THR A 43 -22.73 -0.93 29.48
N ALA A 44 -21.86 -1.52 30.30
CA ALA A 44 -21.35 -2.88 30.04
C ALA A 44 -22.47 -3.93 29.94
N GLU A 45 -23.58 -3.70 30.66
CA GLU A 45 -24.77 -4.55 30.64
C GLU A 45 -25.53 -4.42 29.31
N GLU A 46 -25.79 -3.19 28.86
CA GLU A 46 -26.44 -2.93 27.56
C GLU A 46 -25.64 -3.47 26.38
N VAL A 47 -24.30 -3.33 26.40
CA VAL A 47 -23.43 -3.93 25.36
C VAL A 47 -23.57 -5.45 25.35
N ARG A 48 -23.68 -6.08 26.52
CA ARG A 48 -23.84 -7.53 26.64
C ARG A 48 -25.21 -7.97 26.13
N GLU A 49 -26.27 -7.22 26.40
CA GLU A 49 -27.62 -7.49 25.89
C GLU A 49 -27.68 -7.35 24.37
N LEU A 50 -27.16 -6.26 23.82
CA LEU A 50 -27.06 -6.04 22.37
C LEU A 50 -26.28 -7.16 21.67
N ARG A 51 -25.19 -7.64 22.29
CA ARG A 51 -24.41 -8.76 21.74
C ARG A 51 -25.20 -10.06 21.70
N GLN A 52 -25.96 -10.36 22.76
CA GLN A 52 -26.83 -11.53 22.82
C GLN A 52 -27.98 -11.43 21.81
N GLU A 53 -28.56 -10.24 21.67
CA GLU A 53 -29.63 -9.97 20.71
C GLU A 53 -29.14 -10.13 19.26
N ASP A 54 -27.94 -9.62 18.93
CA ASP A 54 -27.32 -9.79 17.60
C ASP A 54 -26.96 -11.26 17.32
N GLN A 55 -26.52 -12.02 18.32
CA GLN A 55 -26.31 -13.46 18.18
C GLN A 55 -27.62 -14.21 17.89
N ARG A 56 -28.71 -13.84 18.56
CA ARG A 56 -30.02 -14.47 18.38
C ARG A 56 -30.69 -14.08 17.06
N LYS A 57 -30.59 -12.82 16.64
CA LYS A 57 -31.32 -12.30 15.46
C LYS A 57 -30.52 -12.39 14.16
N THR A 58 -29.21 -12.22 14.21
CA THR A 58 -28.38 -12.03 12.99
C THR A 58 -27.12 -12.90 13.01
N GLY A 59 -27.00 -13.82 13.99
CA GLY A 59 -25.85 -14.72 14.11
C GLY A 59 -24.53 -14.01 14.42
N GLY A 60 -24.57 -12.79 14.98
CA GLY A 60 -23.38 -12.01 15.35
C GLY A 60 -22.77 -11.19 14.23
N PHE A 61 -23.51 -10.92 13.14
CA PHE A 61 -23.00 -10.14 12.00
C PHE A 61 -22.60 -8.71 12.41
N ARG A 62 -23.45 -8.01 13.19
CA ARG A 62 -23.19 -6.62 13.58
C ARG A 62 -21.98 -6.52 14.51
N ASN A 63 -21.82 -7.48 15.43
CA ASN A 63 -20.64 -7.54 16.29
C ASN A 63 -19.35 -7.73 15.48
N ARG A 64 -19.35 -8.62 14.47
CA ARG A 64 -18.19 -8.81 13.59
C ARG A 64 -17.86 -7.55 12.79
N GLU A 65 -18.88 -6.82 12.35
CA GLU A 65 -18.71 -5.54 11.65
C GLU A 65 -18.11 -4.47 12.57
N ASN A 66 -18.60 -4.38 13.80
CA ASN A 66 -18.08 -3.46 14.82
C ASN A 66 -16.63 -3.78 15.19
N GLU A 67 -16.31 -5.06 15.45
CA GLU A 67 -14.93 -5.49 15.72
C GLU A 67 -14.00 -5.20 14.52
N ALA A 68 -14.46 -5.42 13.29
CA ALA A 68 -13.70 -5.08 12.10
C ALA A 68 -13.49 -3.57 11.97
N ALA A 69 -14.49 -2.76 12.32
CA ALA A 69 -14.39 -1.31 12.34
C ALA A 69 -13.41 -0.82 13.41
N GLU A 70 -13.44 -1.40 14.62
CA GLU A 70 -12.49 -1.11 15.69
C GLU A 70 -11.06 -1.48 15.29
N ARG A 71 -10.84 -2.67 14.71
CA ARG A 71 -9.52 -3.08 14.17
C ARG A 71 -9.00 -2.10 13.12
N ARG A 72 -9.87 -1.65 12.21
CA ARG A 72 -9.49 -0.60 11.23
C ARG A 72 -9.14 0.71 11.91
N ARG A 73 -9.87 1.11 12.97
CA ARG A 73 -9.57 2.33 13.75
C ARG A 73 -8.23 2.20 14.47
N THR A 74 -7.92 1.07 15.10
CA THR A 74 -6.63 0.85 15.77
C THR A 74 -5.47 0.78 14.79
N GLU A 75 -5.62 0.06 13.68
CA GLU A 75 -4.63 0.02 12.60
C GLU A 75 -4.36 1.41 12.02
N ARG A 76 -5.40 2.23 11.82
CA ARG A 76 -5.24 3.63 11.38
C ARG A 76 -4.51 4.47 12.41
N LYS A 77 -4.90 4.41 13.69
CA LYS A 77 -4.22 5.16 14.76
C LYS A 77 -2.73 4.80 14.84
N ALA A 78 -2.38 3.53 14.70
CA ALA A 78 -0.98 3.08 14.68
C ALA A 78 -0.19 3.60 13.47
N ARG A 79 -0.86 3.82 12.32
CA ARG A 79 -0.23 4.42 11.13
C ARG A 79 -0.18 5.93 11.18
N CYS A 80 -1.05 6.59 11.93
CA CYS A 80 -1.13 8.05 12.02
C CYS A 80 -0.54 8.59 13.34
N SER A 81 0.55 8.00 13.84
CA SER A 81 1.25 8.58 15.00
C SER A 81 1.90 9.91 14.62
N ARG A 82 2.04 10.84 15.58
CA ARG A 82 2.62 12.17 15.34
C ARG A 82 4.03 12.09 14.73
N GLU A 83 4.83 11.15 15.22
CA GLU A 83 6.18 10.88 14.71
C GLU A 83 6.14 10.42 13.25
N ARG A 84 5.24 9.49 12.91
CA ARG A 84 5.07 9.03 11.53
C ARG A 84 4.59 10.12 10.58
N VAL A 85 3.70 11.00 11.04
CA VAL A 85 3.27 12.17 10.25
C VAL A 85 4.43 13.14 10.02
N SER A 86 5.25 13.40 11.04
CA SER A 86 6.45 14.25 10.89
C SER A 86 7.47 13.63 9.92
N GLN A 87 7.70 12.31 10.00
CA GLN A 87 8.58 11.58 9.08
C GLN A 87 8.03 11.58 7.65
N MET A 88 6.71 11.46 7.48
CA MET A 88 6.03 11.56 6.19
C MET A 88 6.24 12.94 5.55
N GLU A 89 6.02 14.01 6.30
CA GLU A 89 6.23 15.39 5.84
C GLU A 89 7.69 15.60 5.43
N GLN A 90 8.64 15.10 6.22
CA GLN A 90 10.06 15.15 5.91
C GLN A 90 10.37 14.38 4.61
N ALA A 91 9.87 13.16 4.45
CA ALA A 91 10.11 12.35 3.26
C ALA A 91 9.55 13.00 1.98
N PHE A 92 8.34 13.58 2.04
CA PHE A 92 7.77 14.32 0.91
C PHE A 92 8.53 15.63 0.63
N SER A 93 9.06 16.29 1.67
CA SER A 93 9.90 17.47 1.49
C SER A 93 11.17 17.16 0.66
N TRP A 94 11.75 15.97 0.79
CA TRP A 94 12.91 15.57 -0.02
C TRP A 94 12.57 15.53 -1.52
N VAL A 95 11.40 14.98 -1.86
CA VAL A 95 10.95 14.88 -3.25
C VAL A 95 10.67 16.27 -3.83
N LEU A 96 10.03 17.15 -3.07
CA LEU A 96 9.72 18.50 -3.53
C LEU A 96 10.97 19.36 -3.69
N THR A 97 11.91 19.27 -2.75
CA THR A 97 13.12 20.10 -2.71
C THR A 97 14.16 19.66 -3.75
N HIS A 98 14.42 18.36 -3.87
CA HIS A 98 15.57 17.86 -4.63
C HIS A 98 15.23 17.38 -6.04
N VAL A 99 13.98 17.00 -6.31
CA VAL A 99 13.58 16.51 -7.65
C VAL A 99 12.93 17.63 -8.43
N GLN A 100 13.69 18.28 -9.30
CA GLN A 100 13.20 19.41 -10.11
C GLN A 100 12.17 19.00 -11.17
N ASN A 101 12.36 17.84 -11.80
CA ASN A 101 11.49 17.38 -12.89
C ASN A 101 10.15 16.86 -12.37
N GLU A 102 9.06 17.46 -12.85
CA GLU A 102 7.71 17.11 -12.41
C GLU A 102 7.30 15.68 -12.79
N ASP A 103 7.67 15.22 -13.99
CA ASP A 103 7.42 13.84 -14.45
C ASP A 103 8.13 12.81 -13.55
N HIS A 104 9.35 13.13 -13.10
CA HIS A 104 10.11 12.26 -12.20
C HIS A 104 9.46 12.21 -10.82
N ARG A 105 9.03 13.35 -10.27
CA ARG A 105 8.28 13.42 -9.01
C ARG A 105 7.01 12.57 -9.08
N LYS A 106 6.20 12.78 -10.12
CA LYS A 106 4.95 12.03 -10.33
C LYS A 106 5.19 10.53 -10.42
N ALA A 107 6.21 10.11 -11.17
CA ALA A 107 6.54 8.69 -11.31
C ALA A 107 7.04 8.07 -9.99
N LEU A 108 7.88 8.78 -9.24
CA LEU A 108 8.39 8.33 -7.94
C LEU A 108 7.27 8.17 -6.90
N LEU A 109 6.44 9.20 -6.74
CA LEU A 109 5.32 9.17 -5.80
C LEU A 109 4.29 8.10 -6.19
N ALA A 110 3.92 8.00 -7.47
CA ALA A 110 3.02 6.96 -7.94
C ALA A 110 3.58 5.54 -7.70
N TYR A 111 4.90 5.36 -7.86
CA TYR A 111 5.53 4.08 -7.58
C TYR A 111 5.48 3.73 -6.09
N ALA A 112 5.79 4.68 -5.22
CA ALA A 112 5.68 4.52 -3.77
C ALA A 112 4.22 4.22 -3.34
N GLU A 113 3.24 4.92 -3.90
CA GLU A 113 1.81 4.67 -3.65
C GLU A 113 1.39 3.25 -4.06
N VAL A 114 1.80 2.81 -5.24
CA VAL A 114 1.51 1.46 -5.74
C VAL A 114 2.11 0.40 -4.81
N LYS A 115 3.31 0.64 -4.29
CA LYS A 115 3.97 -0.27 -3.35
C LYS A 115 3.30 -0.28 -1.97
N ALA A 116 2.94 0.89 -1.43
CA ALA A 116 2.17 1.02 -0.19
C ALA A 116 0.83 0.27 -0.26
N ARG A 117 0.14 0.34 -1.40
CA ARG A 117 -1.12 -0.39 -1.66
C ARG A 117 -0.93 -1.88 -2.01
N ARG A 118 0.32 -2.34 -2.15
CA ARG A 118 0.69 -3.69 -2.61
C ARG A 118 0.11 -4.03 -3.99
N TRP A 119 0.08 -3.06 -4.88
CA TRP A 119 -0.38 -3.22 -6.26
C TRP A 119 0.78 -3.53 -7.21
N GLN A 120 0.44 -4.10 -8.37
CA GLN A 120 1.40 -4.35 -9.44
C GLN A 120 1.62 -3.09 -10.28
N TRP A 121 2.87 -2.64 -10.38
CA TRP A 121 3.25 -1.44 -11.13
C TRP A 121 2.87 -1.48 -12.61
N GLU A 122 3.08 -2.61 -13.27
CA GLU A 122 2.79 -2.76 -14.70
C GLU A 122 1.30 -2.56 -15.02
N ARG A 123 0.44 -3.11 -14.16
CA ARG A 123 -1.01 -2.95 -14.26
C ARG A 123 -1.42 -1.50 -14.00
N TYR A 124 -0.79 -0.84 -13.01
CA TYR A 124 -1.03 0.57 -12.73
C TYR A 124 -0.69 1.47 -13.92
N VAL A 125 0.49 1.32 -14.51
CA VAL A 125 0.93 2.13 -15.66
C VAL A 125 0.00 1.93 -16.86
N SER A 126 -0.37 0.69 -17.15
CA SER A 126 -1.30 0.35 -18.24
C SER A 126 -2.67 1.00 -18.03
N ASN A 127 -3.22 0.93 -16.81
CA ASN A 127 -4.49 1.54 -16.47
C ASN A 127 -4.43 3.07 -16.51
N ARG A 128 -3.33 3.67 -16.03
CA ARG A 128 -3.11 5.13 -16.06
C ARG A 128 -3.13 5.65 -17.49
N ASN A 129 -2.38 5.00 -18.39
CA ASN A 129 -2.30 5.41 -19.80
C ASN A 129 -3.65 5.26 -20.51
N LYS A 130 -4.39 4.18 -20.24
CA LYS A 130 -5.77 4.00 -20.76
C LYS A 130 -6.72 5.10 -20.29
N ARG A 131 -6.63 5.51 -19.01
CA ARG A 131 -7.49 6.56 -18.43
C ARG A 131 -7.13 7.99 -18.90
N ASN A 132 -5.90 8.23 -19.31
CA ASN A 132 -5.42 9.56 -19.71
C ASN A 132 -4.75 9.52 -21.09
N PRO A 133 -5.50 9.26 -22.18
CA PRO A 133 -4.92 9.14 -23.52
C PRO A 133 -4.28 10.45 -24.02
N GLN A 134 -4.74 11.60 -23.52
CA GLN A 134 -4.21 12.92 -23.89
C GLN A 134 -2.87 13.26 -23.22
N LYS A 135 -2.49 12.55 -22.14
CA LYS A 135 -1.25 12.79 -21.42
C LYS A 135 -0.13 11.96 -22.01
N ARG A 136 1.12 12.40 -21.80
CA ARG A 136 2.30 11.62 -22.17
C ARG A 136 2.21 10.20 -21.61
N ALA A 137 2.30 9.23 -22.52
CA ALA A 137 2.27 7.82 -22.18
C ALA A 137 3.47 7.47 -21.30
N TRP A 138 3.19 6.78 -20.20
CA TRP A 138 4.23 6.25 -19.34
C TRP A 138 4.69 4.91 -19.87
N VAL A 139 5.95 4.85 -20.31
CA VAL A 139 6.60 3.62 -20.76
C VAL A 139 7.40 3.05 -19.58
N ARG A 140 7.22 1.75 -19.29
CA ARG A 140 7.81 1.06 -18.14
C ARG A 140 9.30 1.38 -17.94
N GLN A 141 10.11 1.19 -18.98
CA GLN A 141 11.55 1.42 -18.93
C GLN A 141 11.91 2.88 -18.63
N ASN A 142 11.16 3.83 -19.21
CA ASN A 142 11.37 5.26 -18.96
C ASN A 142 10.97 5.63 -17.54
N THR A 143 9.84 5.13 -17.04
CA THR A 143 9.41 5.39 -15.67
C THR A 143 10.42 4.88 -14.64
N TYR A 144 11.00 3.68 -14.84
CA TYR A 144 12.05 3.19 -13.95
C TYR A 144 13.31 4.06 -14.00
N ARG A 145 13.70 4.54 -15.19
CA ARG A 145 14.83 5.48 -15.31
C ARG A 145 14.55 6.81 -14.61
N TRP A 146 13.33 7.33 -14.71
CA TRP A 146 12.91 8.56 -14.02
C TRP A 146 12.95 8.39 -12.50
N ILE A 147 12.44 7.26 -12.01
CA ILE A 147 12.48 6.91 -10.58
C ILE A 147 13.93 6.85 -10.09
N LEU A 148 14.80 6.13 -10.80
CA LEU A 148 16.22 6.04 -10.45
C LEU A 148 16.91 7.41 -10.42
N LYS A 149 16.66 8.25 -11.44
CA LYS A 149 17.20 9.62 -11.47
C LYS A 149 16.69 10.48 -10.32
N ALA A 150 15.42 10.32 -9.93
CA ALA A 150 14.85 11.04 -8.79
C ALA A 150 15.52 10.61 -7.48
N LEU A 151 15.69 9.30 -7.28
CA LEU A 151 16.38 8.76 -6.09
C LEU A 151 17.86 9.21 -6.04
N GLN A 152 18.56 9.22 -7.17
CA GLN A 152 19.92 9.73 -7.26
C GLN A 152 20.02 11.22 -6.91
N ALA A 153 19.06 12.03 -7.35
CA ALA A 153 19.01 13.46 -7.03
C ALA A 153 18.81 13.70 -5.52
N ILE A 154 17.97 12.88 -4.87
CA ILE A 154 17.78 12.94 -3.42
C ILE A 154 19.04 12.47 -2.70
N ASP A 155 19.61 11.32 -3.09
CA ASP A 155 20.80 10.73 -2.45
C ASP A 155 22.01 11.67 -2.50
N ALA A 156 22.21 12.37 -3.63
CA ALA A 156 23.29 13.35 -3.79
C ALA A 156 23.21 14.56 -2.85
N GLN A 157 22.02 14.87 -2.33
CA GLN A 157 21.75 16.04 -1.48
C GLN A 157 21.63 15.69 0.01
N MET A 158 21.86 14.42 0.38
CA MET A 158 21.72 13.91 1.74
C MET A 158 23.10 13.63 2.36
N PRO A 159 23.72 14.61 3.05
CA PRO A 159 25.01 14.43 3.70
C PRO A 159 24.94 13.55 4.96
N ASN A 160 23.80 13.51 5.67
CA ASN A 160 23.65 12.80 6.95
C ASN A 160 22.89 11.48 6.81
N PHE A 161 23.32 10.63 5.87
CA PHE A 161 22.64 9.37 5.59
C PHE A 161 22.70 8.36 6.74
N ASP A 162 23.76 8.40 7.55
CA ASP A 162 23.95 7.47 8.67
C ASP A 162 22.89 7.64 9.77
N ALA A 163 22.38 8.86 9.97
CA ALA A 163 21.28 9.13 10.89
C ALA A 163 19.96 8.48 10.43
N LEU A 164 19.74 8.35 9.12
CA LEU A 164 18.56 7.69 8.56
C LEU A 164 18.63 6.16 8.70
N LEU A 165 19.84 5.58 8.60
CA LEU A 165 20.09 4.15 8.78
C LEU A 165 19.87 3.71 10.23
N LEU A 166 20.27 4.52 11.21
CA LEU A 166 20.08 4.22 12.63
C LEU A 166 18.60 4.12 13.02
N ASP A 167 17.77 4.99 12.44
CA ASP A 167 16.32 4.97 12.65
C ASP A 167 15.65 3.73 12.01
N GLN A 168 16.29 3.10 11.02
CA GLN A 168 15.82 1.86 10.39
C GLN A 168 16.00 0.59 11.23
N ALA A 169 16.77 0.59 12.32
CA ALA A 169 16.82 -0.58 13.20
C ALA A 169 15.42 -0.97 13.74
N THR A 170 14.46 -0.04 13.66
CA THR A 170 13.04 -0.24 14.01
C THR A 170 12.14 -0.59 12.82
N LEU A 171 12.61 -0.42 11.58
CA LEU A 171 11.87 -0.75 10.37
C LEU A 171 12.21 -2.18 9.94
N PRO A 172 11.25 -3.12 9.90
CA PRO A 172 11.53 -4.41 9.29
C PRO A 172 11.84 -4.15 7.82
N MET A 173 13.10 -4.35 7.42
CA MET A 173 13.54 -4.44 6.02
C MET A 173 12.61 -5.42 5.31
N ARG A 174 11.57 -4.89 4.67
CA ARG A 174 10.57 -5.69 3.96
C ARG A 174 11.16 -5.97 2.61
N GLN A 175 12.12 -6.91 2.63
CA GLN A 175 12.88 -7.38 1.49
C GLN A 175 11.98 -7.50 0.25
N ILE A 176 12.40 -6.76 -0.78
CA ILE A 176 12.55 -7.20 -2.17
C ILE A 176 11.67 -8.40 -2.50
N GLU A 177 10.61 -8.11 -3.25
CA GLU A 177 9.66 -9.02 -3.91
C GLU A 177 10.00 -10.52 -3.84
N PRO A 178 9.13 -11.37 -3.27
CA PRO A 178 8.99 -12.69 -3.83
C PRO A 178 8.36 -12.53 -5.23
N GLU A 179 9.16 -12.78 -6.27
CA GLU A 179 8.63 -13.24 -7.54
C GLU A 179 7.66 -14.40 -7.24
N ASN A 180 6.41 -14.27 -7.71
CA ASN A 180 5.32 -15.24 -7.60
C ASN A 180 4.52 -15.26 -6.29
N THR A 181 3.50 -14.38 -6.20
CA THR A 181 2.27 -14.71 -5.44
C THR A 181 1.04 -14.34 -6.26
N GLY A 182 0.77 -15.16 -7.28
CA GLY A 182 -0.45 -15.13 -8.08
C GLY A 182 -1.06 -16.51 -8.30
N LYS A 183 -0.56 -17.56 -7.63
CA LYS A 183 -1.27 -18.84 -7.54
C LYS A 183 -2.08 -18.85 -6.26
N SER A 184 -3.40 -18.83 -6.40
CA SER A 184 -4.28 -19.14 -5.28
C SER A 184 -3.92 -20.55 -4.80
N ILE A 185 -3.72 -20.73 -3.50
CA ILE A 185 -3.47 -22.05 -2.86
C ILE A 185 -4.59 -23.07 -3.17
N ARG A 186 -5.71 -22.64 -3.76
CA ARG A 186 -6.83 -23.49 -4.19
C ARG A 186 -6.83 -23.87 -5.67
N SER A 187 -5.91 -23.38 -6.52
CA SER A 187 -5.92 -23.73 -7.95
C SER A 187 -5.37 -25.13 -8.24
N ASP A 188 -4.43 -25.60 -7.42
CA ASP A 188 -3.72 -26.87 -7.68
C ASP A 188 -4.40 -28.08 -7.00
N LEU A 189 -5.46 -27.85 -6.21
CA LEU A 189 -6.25 -28.92 -5.58
C LEU A 189 -7.39 -29.47 -6.47
N ARG A 190 -7.61 -28.89 -7.66
CA ARG A 190 -8.66 -29.33 -8.61
C ARG A 190 -8.18 -29.56 -10.04
N SER A 191 -6.87 -29.59 -10.30
CA SER A 191 -6.35 -30.08 -11.59
C SER A 191 -6.29 -31.61 -11.61
N TRP A 192 -7.41 -32.26 -11.29
CA TRP A 192 -7.63 -33.66 -11.66
C TRP A 192 -8.18 -33.66 -13.08
N MET A 193 -7.33 -34.10 -14.01
CA MET A 193 -7.68 -34.68 -15.32
C MET A 193 -8.78 -33.96 -16.12
N SER A 194 -8.37 -33.08 -17.04
CA SER A 194 -9.23 -32.77 -18.20
C SER A 194 -9.41 -34.06 -19.02
N PRO A 195 -10.64 -34.52 -19.34
CA PRO A 195 -10.87 -35.84 -19.94
C PRO A 195 -10.36 -36.02 -21.39
N ASP A 196 -9.85 -34.98 -22.06
CA ASP A 196 -9.52 -35.02 -23.49
C ASP A 196 -8.01 -34.96 -23.82
N GLY A 197 -7.14 -35.06 -22.81
CA GLY A 197 -5.69 -35.01 -23.00
C GLY A 197 -5.01 -36.38 -23.04
N LYS A 198 -5.42 -37.31 -23.92
CA LYS A 198 -4.67 -38.56 -24.11
C LYS A 198 -3.37 -38.28 -24.89
N PRO A 199 -2.19 -38.76 -24.44
CA PRO A 199 -0.96 -38.67 -25.23
C PRO A 199 -1.05 -39.62 -26.43
N SER A 200 -0.96 -39.08 -27.64
CA SER A 200 -0.89 -39.86 -28.88
C SER A 200 0.47 -40.52 -29.01
N TYR A 201 0.63 -41.74 -28.50
CA TYR A 201 1.73 -42.60 -28.90
C TYR A 201 1.44 -43.15 -30.30
N ARG A 202 1.93 -42.47 -31.35
CA ARG A 202 2.13 -43.11 -32.66
C ARG A 202 3.31 -44.06 -32.52
N ARG A 203 3.05 -45.37 -32.56
CA ARG A 203 4.09 -46.36 -32.91
C ARG A 203 4.21 -46.38 -34.42
N THR A 204 5.40 -46.11 -34.92
CA THR A 204 5.82 -46.39 -36.29
C THR A 204 5.89 -47.90 -36.48
N MET A 205 5.08 -48.43 -37.38
CA MET A 205 5.45 -49.49 -38.33
C MET A 205 4.79 -49.16 -39.66
#